data_AF-A0A948S8D0-F1
#
_entry.id   AF-A0A948S8D0-F1
#
_cell.length_a   1.000
_cell.length_b   1.000
_cell.length_c   1.000
_cell.angle_alpha   90.00
_cell.angle_beta   90.00
_cell.angle_gamma   90.00
#
_symmetry.space_group_name_H-M   'P 1'
#
loop_
_entity.id
_entity.type
_entity.pdbx_description
1 polymer ?
#
loop_
_entity_poly.entity_id
_entity_poly.type
_entity_poly.pdbx_seq_one_letter_code
_entity_poly.pdbx_strand_id
1 'polypeptide(L)'
;MQGLLSFSRAVDALNEKIGKTAAWLILVAVLVSTINALFRYGFSISSNAWLELQWYLFAGTFLLCAPWTLKCNEHIRIDVVTGRFSPQVHAKIDIVGGL
;
A
#
# COMPACT_ATOMS: atom_id res chain seq x y z
N MET A 1 -1.44 30.47 12.71
CA MET A 1 -1.18 29.50 11.62
C MET A 1 -0.11 28.46 11.94
N GLN A 2 0.90 28.75 12.79
CA GLN A 2 1.96 27.80 13.11
C GLN A 2 1.48 26.49 13.79
N GLY A 3 0.45 26.55 14.65
CA GLY A 3 -0.10 25.35 15.31
C GLY A 3 -0.81 24.36 14.37
N LEU A 4 -1.41 24.84 13.28
CA LEU A 4 -2.03 23.97 12.26
C LEU A 4 -0.95 23.28 11.41
N LEU A 5 0.15 23.99 11.13
CA LEU A 5 1.28 23.45 10.38
C LEU A 5 2.06 22.41 11.19
N SER A 6 2.23 22.62 12.51
CA SER A 6 2.86 21.60 13.38
C SER A 6 2.00 20.35 13.51
N PHE A 7 0.67 20.50 13.57
CA PHE A 7 -0.26 19.37 13.55
C PHE A 7 -0.17 18.56 12.26
N SER A 8 -0.18 19.22 11.10
CA SER A 8 -0.01 18.56 9.79
C SER A 8 1.29 17.74 9.74
N ARG A 9 2.41 18.33 10.18
CA ARG A 9 3.71 17.62 10.22
C ARG A 9 3.70 16.42 11.15
N ALA A 10 2.97 16.48 12.27
CA ALA A 10 2.84 15.36 13.18
C ALA A 10 2.04 14.21 12.54
N VAL A 11 0.95 14.52 11.83
CA VAL A 11 0.17 13.54 11.07
C VAL A 11 1.01 12.91 9.96
N ASP A 12 1.77 13.72 9.22
CA ASP A 12 2.67 13.25 8.16
C ASP A 12 3.76 12.32 8.68
N ALA A 13 4.34 12.63 9.85
CA ALA A 13 5.36 11.80 10.50
C ALA A 13 4.77 10.49 11.04
N LEU A 14 3.54 10.54 11.56
CA LEU A 14 2.82 9.35 12.03
C LEU A 14 2.51 8.41 10.86
N ASN A 15 1.94 8.94 9.77
CA ASN A 15 1.63 8.18 8.56
C ASN A 15 2.88 7.52 7.97
N GLU A 16 4.01 8.21 7.97
CA GLU A 16 5.27 7.66 7.47
C GLU A 16 5.81 6.53 8.35
N LYS A 17 5.73 6.66 9.69
CA LYS A 17 6.12 5.58 10.60
C LYS A 17 5.22 4.35 10.44
N ILE A 18 3.91 4.56 10.37
CA ILE A 18 2.93 3.48 10.17
C ILE A 18 3.16 2.80 8.81
N GLY A 19 3.30 3.57 7.73
CA GLY A 19 3.55 3.02 6.40
C GLY A 19 4.85 2.23 6.31
N LYS A 20 5.96 2.75 6.85
CA LYS A 20 7.25 2.05 6.87
C LYS A 20 7.23 0.77 7.71
N THR A 21 6.51 0.76 8.82
CA THR A 21 6.36 -0.45 9.65
C THR A 21 5.42 -1.46 8.99
N ALA A 22 4.31 -1.01 8.41
CA ALA A 22 3.38 -1.85 7.66
C ALA A 22 4.00 -2.46 6.40
N ALA A 23 4.99 -1.81 5.78
CA ALA A 23 5.72 -2.37 4.64
C ALA A 23 6.40 -3.73 4.96
N TRP A 24 6.78 -3.96 6.23
CA TRP A 24 7.31 -5.26 6.66
C TRP A 24 6.28 -6.40 6.60
N LEU A 25 4.99 -6.10 6.64
CA LEU A 25 3.94 -7.10 6.47
C LEU A 25 4.01 -7.78 5.10
N ILE A 26 4.53 -7.10 4.07
CA ILE A 26 4.79 -7.71 2.75
C ILE A 26 5.84 -8.81 2.87
N LEU A 27 6.95 -8.53 3.56
CA LEU A 27 8.00 -9.52 3.75
C LEU A 27 7.45 -10.76 4.48
N VAL A 28 6.64 -10.53 5.53
CA VAL A 28 5.96 -11.62 6.25
C VAL A 28 5.01 -12.37 5.32
N ALA A 29 4.22 -11.68 4.49
CA ALA A 29 3.31 -12.31 3.54
C ALA A 29 4.05 -13.17 2.50
N VAL A 30 5.20 -12.72 2.01
CA VAL A 30 6.06 -13.51 1.10
C VAL A 30 6.56 -14.76 1.79
N LEU A 31 7.08 -14.65 3.01
CA LEU A 31 7.57 -15.81 3.77
C LEU A 31 6.45 -16.83 4.03
N VAL A 32 5.27 -16.37 4.45
CA VAL A 32 4.08 -17.22 4.62
C VAL A 32 3.70 -17.89 3.29
N SER A 33 3.77 -17.16 2.18
CA SER A 33 3.50 -17.72 0.83
C SER A 33 4.47 -18.82 0.45
N THR A 34 5.77 -18.58 0.64
CA THR A 34 6.81 -19.56 0.34
C THR A 34 6.67 -20.81 1.20
N ILE A 35 6.44 -20.65 2.51
CA ILE A 35 6.23 -21.78 3.43
C ILE A 35 4.97 -22.57 3.03
N ASN A 36 3.87 -21.89 2.73
CA ASN A 36 2.64 -22.53 2.28
C ASN A 36 2.86 -23.33 0.98
N ALA A 37 3.62 -22.78 0.03
CA ALA A 37 3.96 -23.48 -1.21
C ALA A 37 4.83 -24.73 -0.95
N LEU A 38 5.83 -24.63 -0.08
CA LEU A 38 6.68 -25.76 0.30
C LEU A 38 5.87 -26.89 0.96
N PHE A 39 4.96 -26.58 1.88
CA PHE A 39 4.11 -27.59 2.49
C PHE A 39 3.12 -28.21 1.50
N ARG A 40 2.52 -27.38 0.63
CA ARG A 40 1.55 -27.83 -0.35
C ARG A 40 2.17 -28.75 -1.41
N TYR A 41 3.35 -28.42 -1.92
CA TYR A 41 3.99 -29.21 -2.98
C TYR A 41 4.98 -30.26 -2.46
N GLY A 42 5.67 -29.99 -1.35
CA GLY A 42 6.64 -30.92 -0.77
C GLY A 42 6.01 -31.98 0.13
N PHE A 43 4.94 -31.64 0.86
CA PHE A 43 4.31 -32.54 1.82
C PHE A 43 2.85 -32.86 1.51
N SER A 44 2.26 -32.30 0.44
CA SER A 44 0.83 -32.39 0.11
C SER A 44 -0.13 -31.94 1.24
N ILE A 45 0.39 -31.21 2.23
CA ILE A 45 -0.38 -30.66 3.35
C ILE A 45 -0.80 -29.25 2.96
N SER A 46 -2.11 -29.01 2.90
CA SER A 46 -2.67 -27.68 2.64
C SER A 46 -3.81 -27.42 3.60
N SER A 47 -3.82 -26.23 4.21
CA SER A 47 -4.90 -25.76 5.08
C SER A 47 -5.35 -24.38 4.62
N ASN A 48 -6.67 -24.14 4.67
CA ASN A 48 -7.25 -22.87 4.28
C ASN A 48 -6.76 -21.69 5.15
N ALA A 49 -6.38 -21.97 6.40
CA ALA A 49 -5.87 -20.96 7.32
C ALA A 49 -4.62 -20.23 6.81
N TRP A 50 -3.74 -20.93 6.08
CA TRP A 50 -2.57 -20.31 5.46
C TRP A 50 -2.96 -19.33 4.37
N LEU A 51 -3.97 -19.68 3.56
CA LEU A 51 -4.50 -18.83 2.49
C LEU A 51 -5.20 -17.59 3.05
N GLU A 52 -6.03 -17.76 4.08
CA GLU A 52 -6.70 -16.65 4.76
C GLU A 52 -5.70 -15.69 5.40
N LEU A 53 -4.67 -16.22 6.08
CA LEU A 53 -3.60 -15.42 6.67
C LEU A 53 -2.89 -14.55 5.61
N GLN A 54 -2.59 -15.10 4.43
CA GLN A 54 -2.00 -14.33 3.35
C GLN A 54 -2.92 -13.19 2.89
N TRP A 55 -4.22 -13.46 2.78
CA TRP A 55 -5.20 -12.45 2.39
C TRP A 55 -5.30 -11.31 3.40
N TYR A 56 -5.30 -11.62 4.70
CA TYR A 56 -5.31 -10.62 5.77
C TYR A 56 -4.02 -9.82 5.83
N LEU A 57 -2.85 -10.46 5.67
CA LEU A 57 -1.56 -9.75 5.63
C LEU A 57 -1.50 -8.78 4.45
N PHE A 58 -1.99 -9.20 3.28
CA PHE A 58 -2.05 -8.36 2.10
C PHE A 58 -3.03 -7.18 2.29
N ALA A 59 -4.24 -7.44 2.78
CA ALA A 59 -5.23 -6.41 3.05
C ALA A 59 -4.73 -5.39 4.09
N GLY A 60 -4.13 -5.87 5.20
CA GLY A 60 -3.54 -5.02 6.23
C GLY A 60 -2.41 -4.15 5.69
N THR A 61 -1.53 -4.72 4.86
CA THR A 61 -0.50 -3.94 4.16
C THR A 61 -1.13 -2.83 3.32
N PHE A 62 -2.09 -3.16 2.46
CA PHE A 62 -2.67 -2.18 1.53
C PHE A 62 -3.37 -1.03 2.26
N LEU A 63 -4.16 -1.35 3.29
CA LEU A 63 -4.91 -0.36 4.07
C LEU A 63 -3.99 0.54 4.90
N LEU A 64 -2.96 -0.02 5.53
CA LEU A 64 -2.04 0.74 6.38
C LEU A 64 -1.02 1.56 5.57
N CYS A 65 -0.62 1.07 4.39
CA CYS A 65 0.30 1.79 3.50
C CYS A 65 -0.39 2.83 2.61
N ALA A 66 -1.71 2.72 2.35
CA ALA A 66 -2.47 3.66 1.52
C ALA A 66 -2.20 5.14 1.85
N PRO A 67 -2.37 5.63 3.10
CA PRO A 67 -2.13 7.04 3.42
C PRO A 67 -0.66 7.46 3.24
N TRP A 68 0.29 6.55 3.45
CA TRP A 68 1.71 6.83 3.22
C TRP A 68 2.03 6.92 1.72
N THR A 69 1.51 6.00 0.90
CA THR A 69 1.66 6.06 -0.57
C THR A 69 1.02 7.30 -1.18
N LEU A 70 -0.12 7.74 -0.63
CA LEU A 70 -0.78 8.98 -1.02
C LEU A 70 0.09 10.21 -0.68
N LYS A 71 0.68 10.26 0.51
CA LYS A 71 1.65 11.31 0.90
C LYS A 71 2.85 11.36 -0.06
N CYS A 72 3.35 10.21 -0.49
CA CYS A 72 4.45 10.12 -1.46
C CYS A 72 4.02 10.43 -2.90
N ASN A 73 2.72 10.65 -3.15
CA ASN A 73 2.15 10.81 -4.50
C ASN A 73 2.38 9.60 -5.42
N GLU A 74 2.68 8.44 -4.84
CA GLU A 74 2.98 7.15 -5.48
C GLU A 74 1.79 6.19 -5.42
N HIS A 75 0.61 6.67 -5.01
CA HIS A 75 -0.60 5.89 -5.13
C HIS A 75 -0.77 5.46 -6.59
N ILE A 76 -1.07 4.18 -6.83
CA ILE A 76 -1.00 3.55 -8.15
C ILE A 76 -1.89 4.33 -9.13
N ARG A 77 -1.26 5.24 -9.88
CA ARG A 77 -1.86 5.92 -11.02
C ARG A 77 -1.57 5.07 -12.24
N ILE A 78 -2.62 4.63 -12.91
CA ILE A 78 -2.49 3.97 -14.21
C ILE A 78 -2.22 5.09 -15.23
N ASP A 79 -0.98 5.59 -15.25
CA ASP A 79 -0.54 6.70 -16.11
C ASP A 79 -0.24 6.25 -17.55
N VAL A 80 -0.93 5.21 -18.04
CA VAL A 80 -0.77 4.72 -19.43
C VAL A 80 -1.29 5.74 -20.44
N VAL A 81 -2.31 6.51 -20.04
CA VAL A 81 -3.04 7.43 -20.92
C VAL A 81 -2.65 8.88 -20.63
N THR A 82 -2.34 9.21 -19.38
CA THR A 82 -2.10 10.58 -18.91
C THR A 82 -0.81 11.16 -19.48
N GLY A 83 0.31 10.41 -19.55
CA GLY A 83 1.62 10.91 -20.01
C GLY A 83 1.68 11.50 -21.44
N ARG A 84 0.59 11.45 -22.22
CA ARG A 84 0.46 12.10 -23.53
C ARG A 84 -0.32 13.43 -23.51
N PHE A 85 -0.89 13.82 -22.38
CA PHE A 85 -1.73 15.02 -22.26
C PHE A 85 -0.97 16.23 -21.71
N SER A 86 -1.48 17.42 -22.00
CA SER A 86 -0.90 18.66 -21.50
C SER A 86 -1.08 18.79 -19.98
N PRO A 87 -0.22 19.56 -19.28
CA PRO A 87 -0.26 19.71 -17.81
C PRO A 87 -1.62 20.15 -17.25
N GLN A 88 -2.39 20.90 -18.03
CA GLN A 88 -3.71 21.39 -17.66
C GLN A 88 -4.78 20.30 -17.68
N VAL A 89 -4.65 19.30 -18.55
CA VAL A 89 -5.57 18.16 -18.64
C VAL A 89 -5.25 17.15 -17.53
N HIS A 90 -3.97 16.94 -17.23
CA HIS A 90 -3.54 16.17 -16.05
C HIS A 90 -4.14 16.72 -14.75
N ALA A 91 -4.01 18.02 -14.49
CA ALA A 91 -4.55 18.62 -13.27
C ALA A 91 -6.08 18.48 -13.16
N LYS A 92 -6.81 18.54 -14.28
CA LYS A 92 -8.26 18.30 -14.29
C LYS A 92 -8.60 16.83 -14.04
N ILE A 93 -7.81 15.90 -14.58
CA ILE A 93 -8.00 14.47 -14.37
C ILE A 93 -7.70 14.09 -12.91
N ASP A 94 -6.64 14.62 -12.31
CA ASP A 94 -6.32 14.43 -10.89
C ASP A 94 -7.48 14.90 -10.00
N ILE A 95 -7.98 16.13 -10.22
CA ILE A 95 -9.10 16.71 -9.46
C ILE A 95 -10.39 15.88 -9.60
N VAL A 96 -10.71 15.38 -10.80
CA VAL A 96 -11.95 14.61 -11.05
C VAL A 96 -11.80 13.14 -10.62
N GLY A 97 -10.60 12.57 -10.75
CA GLY A 97 -10.26 11.20 -10.39
C GLY A 97 -10.13 10.97 -8.89
N GLY A 98 -10.07 12.04 -8.09
CA GLY A 98 -9.98 11.96 -6.63
C GLY A 98 -8.56 11.75 -6.11
N LEU A 99 -7.57 12.37 -6.76
CA LEU A 99 -6.17 12.45 -6.33
C LEU A 99 -5.72 13.91 -6.28
#